data_AF-A0A7S1HJE9-F1
#
_entry.id   AF-A0A7S1HJE9-F1
#
_cell.length_a   1.000
_cell.length_b   1.000
_cell.length_c   1.000
_cell.angle_alpha   90.00
_cell.angle_beta   90.00
_cell.angle_gamma   90.00
#
_symmetry.space_group_name_H-M   'P 1'
#
loop_
_entity.id
_entity.type
_entity.pdbx_description
1 polymer ?
#
loop_
_entity_poly.entity_id
_entity_poly.type
_entity_poly.pdbx_seq_one_letter_code
_entity_poly.pdbx_strand_id
1 'polypeptide(L)'
;VSVVVIFNVLMSVVTRTMAQFERHATRAEMEVSVAMSVFAGQFVNTALVALLVYARIDAVYNSVAAGLDDPSLLATIPLFGGLFADISKRWYSVVGASILTTVLINLLLPAVPFFFALVQRCLLPCLSRTIRTQALLNEVFLGPEFILSARYGSFIAILFVCF
;
A
#
# COMPACT_ATOMS: atom_id res chain seq x y z
N VAL A 1 2.33 4.85 11.56
CA VAL A 1 2.84 5.05 10.18
C VAL A 1 3.57 3.80 9.68
N SER A 2 4.64 3.33 10.34
CA SER A 2 5.45 2.20 9.83
C SER A 2 4.68 0.91 9.59
N VAL A 3 3.72 0.54 10.45
CA VAL A 3 2.86 -0.65 10.26
C VAL A 3 2.02 -0.56 8.98
N VAL A 4 1.43 0.62 8.72
CA VAL A 4 0.60 0.87 7.54
C VAL A 4 1.43 0.79 6.26
N VAL A 5 2.65 1.35 6.28
CA VAL A 5 3.60 1.26 5.15
C VAL A 5 4.00 -0.19 4.88
N ILE A 6 4.36 -0.95 5.92
CA ILE A 6 4.70 -2.37 5.79
C ILE A 6 3.53 -3.15 5.19
N PHE A 7 2.30 -2.90 5.66
CA PHE A 7 1.11 -3.54 5.13
C PHE A 7 0.84 -3.17 3.66
N ASN A 8 1.02 -1.91 3.28
CA ASN A 8 0.86 -1.46 1.88
C ASN A 8 1.87 -2.16 0.93
N VAL A 9 3.12 -2.31 1.38
CA VAL A 9 4.14 -3.09 0.67
C VAL A 9 3.75 -4.56 0.61
N LEU A 10 3.33 -5.14 1.73
CA LEU A 10 2.92 -6.54 1.82
C LEU A 10 1.73 -6.84 0.88
N MET A 11 0.71 -5.99 0.87
CA MET A 11 -0.43 -6.13 -0.05
C MET A 11 0.02 -6.16 -1.50
N SER A 12 0.95 -5.28 -1.86
CA SER A 12 1.51 -5.25 -3.21
C SER A 12 2.25 -6.55 -3.57
N VAL A 13 2.86 -7.22 -2.60
CA VAL A 13 3.53 -8.52 -2.80
C VAL A 13 2.52 -9.66 -2.87
N VAL A 14 1.61 -9.76 -1.89
CA VAL A 14 0.62 -10.84 -1.78
C VAL A 14 -0.31 -10.87 -2.99
N THR A 15 -0.81 -9.71 -3.42
CA THR A 15 -1.68 -9.62 -4.60
C THR A 15 -0.98 -10.09 -5.86
N ARG A 16 0.31 -9.81 -6.02
CA ARG A 16 1.08 -10.29 -7.18
C ARG A 16 1.26 -11.80 -7.15
N THR A 17 1.58 -12.36 -5.98
CA THR A 17 1.72 -13.81 -5.82
C THR A 17 0.39 -14.51 -6.08
N MET A 18 -0.71 -13.98 -5.56
CA MET A 18 -2.06 -14.51 -5.78
C MET A 18 -2.50 -14.41 -7.24
N ALA A 19 -2.20 -13.30 -7.92
CA ALA A 19 -2.54 -13.15 -9.35
C ALA A 19 -1.79 -14.15 -10.25
N GLN A 20 -0.62 -14.66 -9.84
CA GLN A 20 0.05 -15.75 -10.55
C GLN A 20 -0.67 -17.10 -10.35
N PHE A 21 -1.45 -17.25 -9.28
CA PHE A 21 -2.31 -18.41 -9.03
C PHE A 21 -3.69 -18.28 -9.68
N GLU A 22 -4.20 -17.06 -9.88
CA GLU A 22 -5.44 -16.82 -10.62
C GLU A 22 -5.22 -17.03 -12.14
N ARG A 23 -5.94 -17.97 -12.73
CA ARG A 23 -5.88 -18.22 -14.16
C ARG A 23 -6.71 -17.18 -14.92
N HIS A 24 -6.07 -16.10 -15.33
CA HIS A 24 -6.68 -15.11 -16.24
C HIS A 24 -6.56 -15.54 -17.71
N ALA A 25 -7.54 -15.19 -18.53
CA ALA A 25 -7.53 -15.50 -19.96
C ALA A 25 -6.50 -14.63 -20.72
N THR A 26 -6.26 -13.40 -20.25
CA THR A 26 -5.31 -12.46 -20.85
C THR A 26 -4.40 -11.81 -19.81
N ARG A 27 -3.20 -11.38 -20.27
CA ARG A 27 -2.27 -10.61 -19.42
C ARG A 27 -2.84 -9.25 -19.02
N ALA A 28 -3.63 -8.62 -19.88
CA ALA A 28 -4.25 -7.32 -19.59
C ALA A 28 -5.25 -7.42 -18.42
N GLU A 29 -6.12 -8.42 -18.42
CA GLU A 29 -7.06 -8.67 -17.32
C GLU A 29 -6.35 -8.98 -16.01
N MET A 30 -5.27 -9.76 -16.07
CA MET A 30 -4.42 -10.02 -14.91
C MET A 30 -3.86 -8.72 -14.31
N GLU A 31 -3.28 -7.85 -15.13
CA GLU A 31 -2.72 -6.58 -14.68
C GLU A 31 -3.79 -5.66 -14.06
N VAL A 32 -5.02 -5.65 -14.60
CA VAL A 32 -6.14 -4.89 -14.02
C VAL A 32 -6.58 -5.48 -12.68
N SER A 33 -6.70 -6.81 -12.56
CA SER A 33 -7.05 -7.48 -11.31
C SER A 33 -6.04 -7.16 -10.20
N VAL A 34 -4.74 -7.24 -10.53
CA VAL A 34 -3.65 -6.87 -9.62
C VAL A 34 -3.77 -5.40 -9.21
N ALA A 35 -3.96 -4.48 -10.16
CA ALA A 35 -4.07 -3.06 -9.87
C ALA A 35 -5.24 -2.75 -8.94
N MET A 36 -6.42 -3.33 -9.19
CA MET A 36 -7.62 -3.13 -8.37
C MET A 36 -7.48 -3.71 -6.96
N SER A 37 -6.85 -4.87 -6.84
CA SER A 37 -6.60 -5.51 -5.54
C SER A 37 -5.58 -4.72 -4.71
N VAL A 38 -4.50 -4.23 -5.34
CA VAL A 38 -3.54 -3.33 -4.68
C VAL A 38 -4.21 -2.01 -4.28
N PHE A 39 -5.02 -1.43 -5.17
CA PHE A 39 -5.80 -0.22 -4.88
C PHE A 39 -6.69 -0.42 -3.66
N ALA A 40 -7.56 -1.44 -3.67
CA ALA A 40 -8.50 -1.70 -2.59
C ALA A 40 -7.77 -1.94 -1.27
N GLY A 41 -6.74 -2.79 -1.28
CA GLY A 41 -5.94 -3.08 -0.08
C GLY A 41 -5.28 -1.83 0.50
N GLN A 42 -4.63 -1.02 -0.33
CA GLN A 42 -3.96 0.21 0.13
C GLN A 42 -4.94 1.29 0.55
N PHE A 43 -6.04 1.49 -0.17
CA PHE A 43 -7.06 2.49 0.14
C PHE A 43 -7.73 2.16 1.48
N VAL A 44 -8.15 0.90 1.67
CA VAL A 44 -8.77 0.45 2.92
C VAL A 44 -7.80 0.62 4.08
N ASN A 45 -6.57 0.14 3.95
CA ASN A 45 -5.58 0.21 5.03
C ASN A 45 -5.11 1.64 5.35
N THR A 46 -5.01 2.51 4.36
CA THR A 46 -4.43 3.85 4.54
C THR A 46 -5.47 4.89 4.96
N ALA A 47 -6.69 4.84 4.40
CA ALA A 47 -7.73 5.82 4.72
C ALA A 47 -8.84 5.24 5.60
N LEU A 48 -9.45 4.12 5.21
CA LEU A 48 -10.64 3.64 5.93
C LEU A 48 -10.31 3.09 7.32
N VAL A 49 -9.26 2.28 7.47
CA VAL A 49 -8.85 1.77 8.78
C VAL A 49 -8.44 2.92 9.70
N ALA A 50 -7.67 3.88 9.19
CA ALA A 50 -7.28 5.07 9.96
C ALA A 50 -8.52 5.87 10.41
N LEU A 51 -9.51 6.06 9.53
CA LEU A 51 -10.76 6.72 9.90
C LEU A 51 -11.53 5.92 10.95
N LEU A 52 -11.73 4.62 10.76
CA LEU A 52 -12.51 3.76 11.66
C LEU A 52 -11.92 3.67 13.07
N VAL A 53 -10.59 3.60 13.19
CA VAL A 53 -9.90 3.49 14.48
C VAL A 53 -9.96 4.81 15.26
N TYR A 54 -9.86 5.95 14.58
CA TYR A 54 -9.81 7.26 15.24
C TYR A 54 -11.18 7.96 15.36
N ALA A 55 -12.17 7.56 14.57
CA ALA A 55 -13.51 8.11 14.62
C ALA A 55 -14.25 7.65 15.88
N ARG A 56 -15.01 8.57 16.47
CA ARG A 56 -15.96 8.30 17.54
C ARG A 56 -17.37 8.52 17.03
N ILE A 57 -18.17 7.46 17.01
CA ILE A 57 -19.59 7.54 16.65
C ILE A 57 -20.38 6.89 17.78
N ASP A 58 -20.79 7.70 18.76
CA ASP A 58 -21.39 7.21 20.00
C ASP A 58 -22.68 6.40 19.73
N ALA A 59 -23.48 6.80 18.73
CA ALA A 59 -24.69 6.06 18.33
C ALA A 59 -24.42 4.66 17.77
N VAL A 60 -23.29 4.49 17.07
CA VAL A 60 -22.89 3.20 16.48
C VAL A 60 -22.19 2.36 17.55
N TYR A 61 -21.30 2.97 18.34
CA TYR A 61 -20.60 2.30 19.44
C TYR A 61 -21.59 1.71 20.46
N ASN A 62 -22.59 2.50 20.87
CA ASN A 62 -23.60 2.05 21.84
C ASN A 62 -24.54 0.99 21.27
N SER A 63 -24.86 1.03 19.97
CA SER A 63 -25.71 0.00 19.34
C SER A 63 -24.98 -1.31 19.10
N VAL A 64 -23.69 -1.27 18.78
CA VAL A 64 -22.82 -2.46 18.70
C VAL A 64 -22.58 -3.06 20.09
N ALA A 65 -22.35 -2.23 21.11
CA ALA A 65 -22.20 -2.68 22.50
C ALA A 65 -23.48 -3.32 23.07
N ALA A 66 -24.66 -2.84 22.67
CA ALA A 66 -25.93 -3.44 23.08
C ALA A 66 -26.25 -4.77 22.39
N GLY A 67 -25.62 -5.06 21.24
CA GLY A 67 -25.83 -6.29 20.46
C GLY A 67 -24.83 -7.42 20.73
N LEU A 68 -23.82 -7.18 21.56
CA LEU A 68 -22.78 -8.17 21.90
C LEU A 68 -22.98 -8.67 23.33
N ASP A 69 -23.15 -9.99 23.48
CA ASP A 69 -23.31 -10.64 24.80
C ASP A 69 -22.01 -10.63 25.64
N ASP A 70 -20.84 -10.47 25.00
CA ASP A 70 -19.54 -10.41 25.66
C ASP A 70 -18.83 -9.07 25.37
N PRO A 71 -18.69 -8.16 26.36
CA PRO A 71 -18.09 -6.84 26.19
C PRO A 71 -16.57 -6.88 25.97
N SER A 72 -15.91 -8.03 26.13
CA SER A 72 -14.45 -8.17 25.97
C SER A 72 -13.97 -7.99 24.51
N LEU A 73 -14.84 -8.27 23.53
CA LEU A 73 -14.53 -8.07 22.11
C LEU A 73 -14.37 -6.58 21.74
N LEU A 74 -15.18 -5.70 22.31
CA LEU A 74 -15.10 -4.25 22.11
C LEU A 74 -13.86 -3.63 22.79
N ALA A 75 -13.39 -4.23 23.89
CA ALA A 75 -12.12 -3.84 24.51
C ALA A 75 -10.91 -4.20 23.64
N THR A 76 -11.03 -5.25 22.82
CA THR A 76 -9.96 -5.73 21.93
C THR A 76 -9.96 -5.00 20.58
N ILE A 77 -11.14 -4.69 20.04
CA ILE A 77 -11.30 -3.94 18.79
C ILE A 77 -12.35 -2.82 19.02
N PRO A 78 -11.95 -1.64 19.51
CA PRO A 78 -12.86 -0.53 19.77
C PRO A 78 -13.27 0.15 18.46
N LEU A 79 -14.10 -0.52 17.66
CA LEU A 79 -14.70 0.05 16.46
C LEU A 79 -15.54 1.27 16.83
N PHE A 80 -15.25 2.42 16.22
CA PHE A 80 -15.93 3.69 16.48
C PHE A 80 -15.85 4.20 17.94
N GLY A 81 -14.95 3.64 18.75
CA GLY A 81 -14.63 4.09 20.11
C GLY A 81 -13.47 5.08 20.16
N GLY A 82 -13.15 5.71 19.03
CA GLY A 82 -11.97 6.55 18.86
C GLY A 82 -12.01 7.86 19.65
N LEU A 83 -10.94 8.65 19.51
CA LEU A 83 -10.75 9.90 20.26
C LEU A 83 -11.52 11.10 19.69
N PHE A 84 -11.91 11.06 18.42
CA PHE A 84 -12.41 12.24 17.70
C PHE A 84 -13.84 12.02 17.17
N ALA A 85 -14.80 12.79 17.68
CA ALA A 85 -16.17 12.79 17.16
C ALA A 85 -16.30 13.53 15.83
N ASP A 86 -15.48 14.56 15.62
CA ASP A 86 -15.53 15.44 14.44
C ASP A 86 -14.14 15.66 13.82
N ILE A 87 -14.14 16.08 12.55
CA ILE A 87 -12.96 16.51 11.78
C ILE A 87 -12.50 17.89 12.30
N SER A 88 -11.81 17.88 13.43
CA SER A 88 -11.24 19.05 14.08
C SER A 88 -9.79 19.30 13.66
N LYS A 89 -9.25 20.49 13.96
CA LYS A 89 -7.83 20.80 13.75
C LYS A 89 -6.91 19.77 14.44
N ARG A 90 -7.31 19.30 15.62
CA ARG A 90 -6.57 18.28 16.37
C ARG A 90 -6.61 16.92 15.67
N TRP A 91 -7.76 16.54 15.11
CA TRP A 91 -7.88 15.33 14.29
C TRP A 91 -6.90 15.40 13.10
N TYR A 92 -6.84 16.52 12.39
CA TYR A 92 -5.93 16.68 11.26
C TYR A 92 -4.46 16.57 11.69
N SER A 93 -4.07 17.18 12.81
CA SER A 93 -2.69 17.12 13.32
C SER A 93 -2.21 15.70 13.68
N VAL A 94 -3.13 14.80 14.02
CA VAL A 94 -2.80 13.43 14.44
C VAL A 94 -3.05 12.44 13.30
N VAL A 95 -4.30 12.37 12.83
CA VAL A 95 -4.74 11.38 11.84
C VAL A 95 -4.38 11.87 10.44
N GLY A 96 -4.77 13.09 10.08
CA GLY A 96 -4.49 13.67 8.76
C GLY A 96 -3.00 13.71 8.42
N ALA A 97 -2.16 14.15 9.36
CA ALA A 97 -0.70 14.14 9.21
C ALA A 97 -0.14 12.72 9.02
N SER A 98 -0.68 11.72 9.72
CA SER A 98 -0.27 10.32 9.58
C SER A 98 -0.66 9.72 8.21
N ILE A 99 -1.83 10.10 7.69
CA ILE A 99 -2.29 9.68 6.36
C ILE A 99 -1.42 10.35 5.29
N LEU A 100 -1.20 11.67 5.38
CA LEU A 100 -0.38 12.42 4.45
C LEU A 100 1.07 11.93 4.40
N THR A 101 1.68 11.65 5.56
CA THR A 101 3.03 11.08 5.60
C THR A 101 3.09 9.70 4.96
N THR A 102 2.06 8.85 5.17
CA THR A 102 1.97 7.54 4.52
C THR A 102 1.83 7.66 3.00
N VAL A 103 0.99 8.58 2.52
CA VAL A 103 0.81 8.87 1.09
C VAL A 103 2.10 9.39 0.45
N LEU A 104 2.80 10.31 1.12
CA LEU A 104 4.09 10.83 0.65
C LEU A 104 5.14 9.72 0.54
N ILE A 105 5.20 8.82 1.53
CA ILE A 105 6.11 7.66 1.49
C ILE A 105 5.76 6.75 0.31
N ASN A 106 4.48 6.42 0.12
CA ASN A 106 4.01 5.59 -0.99
C ASN A 106 4.25 6.22 -2.36
N LEU A 107 4.28 7.56 -2.45
CA LEU A 107 4.61 8.29 -3.67
C LEU A 107 6.11 8.18 -4.02
N LEU A 108 6.98 8.21 -3.01
CA LEU A 108 8.44 8.19 -3.20
C LEU A 108 9.01 6.77 -3.34
N LEU A 109 8.37 5.76 -2.75
CA LEU A 109 8.80 4.35 -2.80
C LEU A 109 9.08 3.82 -4.22
N PRO A 110 8.23 4.06 -5.24
CA PRO A 110 8.48 3.63 -6.61
C PRO A 110 9.70 4.27 -7.27
N ALA A 111 10.24 5.38 -6.73
CA ALA A 111 11.44 6.04 -7.23
C ALA A 111 12.74 5.35 -6.74
N VAL A 112 12.68 4.56 -5.67
CA VAL A 112 13.82 3.82 -5.11
C VAL A 112 14.48 2.89 -6.14
N PRO A 113 13.77 2.01 -6.87
CA PRO A 113 14.39 1.16 -7.89
C PRO A 113 14.99 1.96 -9.05
N PHE A 114 14.45 3.15 -9.39
CA PHE A 114 15.05 4.02 -10.41
C PHE A 114 16.40 4.56 -9.94
N PHE A 115 16.50 4.96 -8.66
CA PHE A 115 17.76 5.39 -8.07
C PHE A 115 18.80 4.27 -8.08
N PHE A 116 18.42 3.05 -7.69
CA PHE A 116 19.30 1.89 -7.76
C PHE A 116 19.68 1.53 -9.20
N ALA A 117 18.75 1.61 -10.16
CA ALA A 117 19.05 1.38 -11.57
C ALA A 117 20.05 2.40 -12.13
N LEU A 118 19.96 3.67 -11.72
CA LEU A 118 20.91 4.72 -12.10
C LEU A 118 22.30 4.45 -11.53
N VAL A 119 22.38 4.14 -10.23
CA VAL A 119 23.63 3.76 -9.56
C VAL A 119 24.24 2.53 -10.21
N GLN A 120 23.42 1.50 -10.48
CA GLN A 120 23.85 0.28 -11.15
C GLN A 120 24.37 0.61 -12.55
N ARG A 121 23.70 1.45 -13.33
CA ARG A 121 24.16 1.89 -14.68
C ARG A 121 25.48 2.65 -14.63
N CYS A 122 25.71 3.47 -13.60
CA CYS A 122 26.99 4.16 -13.40
C CYS A 122 28.13 3.21 -13.01
N LEU A 123 27.83 2.14 -12.26
CA LEU A 123 28.82 1.14 -11.80
C LEU A 123 28.99 -0.04 -12.78
N LEU A 124 28.03 -0.24 -13.70
CA LEU A 124 28.01 -1.30 -14.72
C LEU A 124 29.30 -1.36 -15.56
N PRO A 125 29.89 -0.23 -16.03
CA PRO A 125 31.12 -0.27 -16.82
C PRO A 125 32.32 -0.87 -16.06
N CYS A 126 32.30 -0.78 -14.73
CA CYS A 126 33.31 -1.40 -13.87
C CYS A 126 33.02 -2.89 -13.64
N LEU A 127 31.75 -3.27 -13.47
CA LEU A 127 31.32 -4.66 -13.25
C LEU A 127 31.29 -5.51 -14.54
N SER A 128 30.99 -4.91 -15.69
CA SER A 128 30.86 -5.62 -16.98
C SER A 128 32.17 -6.22 -17.47
N ARG A 129 33.32 -5.75 -16.95
CA ARG A 129 34.64 -6.34 -17.21
C ARG A 129 34.79 -7.77 -16.67
N THR A 130 33.94 -8.16 -15.73
CA THR A 130 33.99 -9.48 -15.07
C THR A 130 33.01 -10.49 -15.69
N ILE A 131 32.03 -10.02 -16.47
CA ILE A 131 30.95 -10.85 -17.02
C ILE A 131 31.37 -11.42 -18.38
N ARG A 132 31.34 -12.75 -18.52
CA ARG A 132 31.84 -13.44 -19.74
C ARG A 132 30.76 -13.98 -20.68
N THR A 133 29.51 -14.08 -20.23
CA THR A 133 28.43 -14.66 -21.04
C THR A 133 27.45 -13.59 -21.50
N GLN A 134 27.01 -13.70 -22.76
CA GLN A 134 26.07 -12.75 -23.36
C GLN A 134 24.69 -12.78 -22.68
N ALA A 135 24.28 -13.94 -22.15
CA ALA A 135 23.04 -14.07 -21.37
C ALA A 135 23.07 -13.19 -20.10
N LEU A 136 24.19 -13.21 -19.36
CA LEU A 136 24.35 -12.46 -18.12
C LEU A 136 24.54 -10.95 -18.40
N LEU A 137 25.20 -10.62 -19.51
CA LEU A 137 25.27 -9.23 -19.99
C LEU A 137 23.87 -8.69 -20.32
N ASN A 138 23.05 -9.46 -21.04
CA ASN A 138 21.67 -9.07 -21.36
C ASN A 138 20.81 -8.89 -20.10
N GLU A 139 20.92 -9.77 -19.11
CA GLU A 139 20.19 -9.66 -17.84
C GLU A 139 20.54 -8.35 -17.10
N VAL A 140 21.83 -8.01 -17.06
CA VAL A 140 22.33 -6.79 -16.41
C VAL A 140 21.92 -5.52 -17.16
N PHE A 141 21.77 -5.57 -18.48
CA PHE A 141 21.31 -4.44 -19.31
C PHE A 141 19.78 -4.30 -19.37
N LEU A 142 19.03 -5.40 -19.34
CA LEU A 142 17.56 -5.40 -19.34
C LEU A 142 17.01 -4.93 -18.00
N GLY A 143 17.72 -5.19 -16.90
CA GLY A 143 17.30 -4.78 -15.56
C GLY A 143 16.05 -5.55 -15.07
N PRO A 144 15.54 -5.22 -13.87
CA PRO A 144 14.36 -5.88 -13.32
C PRO A 144 13.09 -5.52 -14.10
N GLU A 145 12.16 -6.47 -14.19
CA GLU A 145 10.89 -6.26 -14.90
C GLU A 145 10.10 -5.08 -14.33
N PHE A 146 9.63 -4.20 -15.22
CA PHE A 146 8.87 -3.01 -14.85
C PHE A 146 7.39 -3.34 -14.66
N ILE A 147 7.04 -3.80 -13.46
CA ILE A 147 5.65 -4.15 -13.12
C ILE A 147 4.81 -2.87 -13.01
N LEU A 148 3.85 -2.73 -13.92
CA LEU A 148 3.05 -1.53 -14.11
C LEU A 148 1.79 -1.53 -13.24
N SER A 149 1.03 -2.62 -13.25
CA SER A 149 -0.25 -2.78 -12.53
C SER A 149 -0.23 -2.30 -11.08
N ALA A 150 0.67 -2.85 -10.28
CA ALA A 150 0.75 -2.53 -8.86
C ALA A 150 1.09 -1.05 -8.59
N ARG A 151 1.85 -0.40 -9.48
CA ARG A 151 2.14 1.03 -9.38
C ARG A 151 0.90 1.85 -9.68
N TYR A 152 0.19 1.51 -10.77
CA TYR A 152 -1.08 2.14 -11.10
C TYR A 152 -2.11 1.99 -9.98
N GLY A 153 -2.25 0.80 -9.40
CA GLY A 153 -3.11 0.57 -8.23
C GLY A 153 -2.76 1.48 -7.05
N SER A 154 -1.46 1.63 -6.77
CA SER A 154 -0.98 2.52 -5.70
C SER A 154 -1.25 4.00 -6.01
N PHE A 155 -1.06 4.45 -7.26
CA PHE A 155 -1.37 5.82 -7.67
C PHE A 155 -2.86 6.14 -7.58
N ILE A 156 -3.72 5.22 -8.02
CA ILE A 156 -5.17 5.40 -7.90
C ILE A 156 -5.57 5.48 -6.42
N ALA A 157 -4.94 4.68 -5.54
CA ALA A 157 -5.20 4.76 -4.11
C ALA A 157 -4.82 6.13 -3.55
N ILE A 158 -3.64 6.65 -3.89
CA ILE A 158 -3.21 7.98 -3.49
C ILE A 158 -4.20 9.06 -3.95
N LEU A 159 -4.67 9.00 -5.21
CA LEU A 159 -5.66 9.95 -5.71
C LEU A 159 -6.95 9.91 -4.89
N PHE A 160 -7.49 8.73 -4.61
CA PHE A 160 -8.71 8.56 -3.80
C PHE A 160 -8.54 8.94 -2.32
N VAL A 161 -7.33 8.88 -1.76
CA VAL A 161 -7.09 9.32 -0.37
C VAL A 161 -7.01 10.84 -0.27
N CYS A 162 -6.53 11.51 -1.32
CA CYS A 162 -6.35 12.96 -1.35
C CYS A 162 -7.60 13.74 -1.77
N PHE A 163 -8.53 13.11 -2.50
CA PHE A 163 -9.80 13.69 -2.95
C PHE A 163 -10.96 13.17 -2.10
#